data_AF-A0A1H0ZVJ5-F1
#
_entry.id   AF-A0A1H0ZVJ5-F1
#
_cell.length_a   1.000
_cell.length_b   1.000
_cell.length_c   1.000
_cell.angle_alpha   90.00
_cell.angle_beta   90.00
_cell.angle_gamma   90.00
#
_symmetry.space_group_name_H-M   'P 1'
#
loop_
_entity.id
_entity.type
_entity.pdbx_description
1 polymer ?
#
loop_
_entity_poly.entity_id
_entity_poly.type
_entity_poly.pdbx_seq_one_letter_code
_entity_poly.pdbx_strand_id
1 'polypeptide(L)'
;MIKGTKGLMLLSVSFFLSGCGFNEEEAVEESTNQLESFLTLHEERERFSDLDNDDLQARLEDEIFPYLTESYQENITNKVSNYEFNGKLELGKDIFFLDESSKEYDNGLFWQISHIKESNVDVESETVNHSISLDELSLVIPNDLNIEMVEEGEWKLNSVSELEE
;
A
#
# COMPACT_ATOMS: atom_id res chain seq x y z
N MET A 1 -30.48 34.79 -43.85
CA MET A 1 -29.70 35.44 -42.77
C MET A 1 -29.44 34.41 -41.68
N ILE A 2 -28.15 34.09 -41.48
CA ILE A 2 -27.42 33.91 -40.19
C ILE A 2 -28.13 33.04 -39.13
N LYS A 3 -27.78 31.74 -39.02
CA LYS A 3 -26.69 31.12 -38.19
C LYS A 3 -27.10 30.88 -36.73
N GLY A 4 -26.76 29.71 -36.21
CA GLY A 4 -26.78 29.43 -34.77
C GLY A 4 -26.41 27.99 -34.39
N THR A 5 -25.26 27.53 -34.89
CA THR A 5 -24.30 26.58 -34.28
C THR A 5 -24.81 25.65 -33.16
N LYS A 6 -24.99 24.36 -33.51
CA LYS A 6 -24.84 23.25 -32.55
C LYS A 6 -23.37 23.23 -32.11
N GLY A 7 -23.12 23.56 -30.84
CA GLY A 7 -21.80 23.45 -30.23
C GLY A 7 -21.40 21.98 -30.15
N LEU A 8 -20.60 21.54 -31.11
CA LEU A 8 -19.84 20.31 -31.03
C LEU A 8 -18.71 20.57 -30.02
N MET A 9 -18.86 20.11 -28.78
CA MET A 9 -17.72 20.01 -27.88
C MET A 9 -16.78 18.96 -28.46
N LEU A 10 -15.70 19.44 -29.07
CA LEU A 10 -14.53 18.64 -29.40
C LEU A 10 -13.84 18.28 -28.08
N LEU A 11 -14.15 17.10 -27.54
CA LEU A 11 -13.22 16.41 -26.65
C LEU A 11 -12.05 15.95 -27.51
N SER A 12 -11.00 16.76 -27.52
CA SER A 12 -9.71 16.44 -28.08
C SER A 12 -9.15 15.23 -27.35
N VAL A 13 -9.29 14.05 -27.95
CA VAL A 13 -8.57 12.84 -27.57
C VAL A 13 -7.09 13.10 -27.89
N SER A 14 -6.32 13.42 -26.86
CA SER A 14 -4.87 13.45 -26.94
C SER A 14 -4.38 12.03 -27.12
N PHE A 15 -3.99 11.69 -28.34
CA PHE A 15 -3.24 10.49 -28.67
C PHE A 15 -1.87 10.58 -27.98
N PHE A 16 -1.69 9.89 -26.86
CA PHE A 16 -0.37 9.58 -26.33
C PHE A 16 0.08 8.24 -26.92
N LEU A 17 1.35 8.23 -27.34
CA LEU A 17 1.99 7.19 -28.13
C LEU A 17 2.16 5.93 -27.28
N SER A 18 1.27 4.97 -27.43
CA SER A 18 1.41 3.63 -26.89
C SER A 18 2.64 2.94 -27.51
N GLY A 19 3.74 2.92 -26.74
CA GLY A 19 4.62 1.77 -26.75
C GLY A 19 3.75 0.54 -26.45
N CYS A 20 3.85 -0.50 -27.27
CA CYS A 20 3.05 -1.70 -27.10
C CYS A 20 3.42 -2.35 -25.75
N GLY A 21 2.58 -2.31 -24.72
CA GLY A 21 2.86 -3.03 -23.48
C GLY A 21 1.97 -2.70 -22.31
N PHE A 22 1.99 -1.45 -21.84
CA PHE A 22 1.37 -1.10 -20.57
C PHE A 22 -0.08 -0.61 -20.73
N ASN A 23 -1.01 -1.29 -20.07
CA ASN A 23 -2.43 -0.97 -20.08
C ASN A 23 -2.83 -0.35 -18.75
N GLU A 24 -3.01 0.97 -18.74
CA GLU A 24 -3.29 1.75 -17.52
C GLU A 24 -4.56 1.28 -16.78
N GLU A 25 -5.62 0.91 -17.52
CA GLU A 25 -6.89 0.47 -16.93
C GLU A 25 -6.72 -0.89 -16.23
N GLU A 26 -6.04 -1.82 -16.89
CA GLU A 26 -5.74 -3.16 -16.36
C GLU A 26 -4.76 -3.07 -15.19
N ALA A 27 -3.74 -2.21 -15.27
CA ALA A 27 -2.80 -1.94 -14.19
C ALA A 27 -3.50 -1.44 -12.93
N VAL A 28 -4.44 -0.50 -13.06
CA VAL A 28 -5.22 0.00 -11.92
C VAL A 28 -6.11 -1.11 -11.36
N GLU A 29 -6.82 -1.86 -12.20
CA GLU A 29 -7.72 -2.93 -11.75
C GLU A 29 -6.95 -4.02 -11.00
N GLU A 30 -5.88 -4.56 -11.58
CA GLU A 30 -5.12 -5.66 -10.99
C GLU A 30 -4.34 -5.24 -9.74
N SER A 31 -3.72 -4.06 -9.75
CA SER A 31 -3.01 -3.54 -8.58
C SER A 31 -3.98 -3.25 -7.42
N THR A 32 -5.17 -2.71 -7.70
CA THR A 32 -6.21 -2.50 -6.68
C THR A 32 -6.63 -3.83 -6.07
N ASN A 33 -6.93 -4.84 -6.89
CA ASN A 33 -7.33 -6.17 -6.39
C ASN A 33 -6.25 -6.80 -5.51
N GLN A 34 -4.97 -6.65 -5.86
CA GLN A 34 -3.87 -7.15 -5.02
C GLN A 34 -3.71 -6.36 -3.74
N LEU A 35 -3.84 -5.03 -3.79
CA LEU A 35 -3.77 -4.19 -2.60
C LEU A 35 -4.93 -4.49 -1.64
N GLU A 36 -6.15 -4.64 -2.13
CA GLU A 36 -7.30 -5.03 -1.31
C GLU A 36 -7.07 -6.40 -0.67
N SER A 37 -6.51 -7.37 -1.40
CA SER A 37 -6.16 -8.69 -0.87
C SER A 37 -5.13 -8.58 0.27
N PHE A 38 -4.14 -7.71 0.12
CA PHE A 38 -3.15 -7.44 1.17
C PHE A 38 -3.80 -6.77 2.41
N LEU A 39 -4.60 -5.72 2.20
CA LEU A 39 -5.20 -4.93 3.28
C LEU A 39 -6.26 -5.71 4.07
N THR A 40 -6.81 -6.77 3.49
CA THR A 40 -7.80 -7.66 4.13
C THR A 40 -7.22 -8.96 4.66
N LEU A 41 -5.89 -9.16 4.58
CA LEU A 41 -5.23 -10.38 5.05
C LEU A 41 -5.49 -10.66 6.54
N HIS A 42 -5.54 -9.60 7.36
CA HIS A 42 -5.78 -9.67 8.79
C HIS A 42 -6.97 -8.79 9.21
N GLU A 43 -8.16 -9.09 8.69
CA GLU A 43 -9.41 -8.44 9.12
C GLU A 43 -9.72 -8.70 10.61
N GLU A 44 -9.29 -9.86 11.13
CA GLU A 44 -9.33 -10.16 12.56
C GLU A 44 -8.05 -9.69 13.25
N ARG A 45 -8.19 -9.14 14.47
CA ARG A 45 -7.05 -8.68 15.28
C ARG A 45 -6.21 -9.87 15.75
N GLU A 46 -5.13 -10.15 15.03
CA GLU A 46 -4.19 -11.22 15.38
C GLU A 46 -3.00 -10.69 16.17
N ARG A 47 -2.72 -11.29 17.33
CA ARG A 47 -1.64 -10.83 18.21
C ARG A 47 -0.29 -11.37 17.76
N PHE A 48 0.70 -10.48 17.61
CA PHE A 48 2.09 -10.84 17.34
C PHE A 48 3.06 -10.47 18.47
N SER A 49 2.62 -9.65 19.43
CA SER A 49 3.46 -9.19 20.56
C SER A 49 3.98 -10.29 21.49
N ASP A 50 3.44 -11.52 21.41
CA ASP A 50 3.94 -12.67 22.15
C ASP A 50 5.05 -13.45 21.42
N LEU A 51 5.29 -13.13 20.14
CA LEU A 51 6.34 -13.74 19.32
C LEU A 51 7.70 -13.15 19.69
N ASP A 52 8.79 -13.85 19.38
CA ASP A 52 10.12 -13.23 19.32
C ASP A 52 10.41 -12.72 17.89
N ASN A 53 11.61 -12.14 17.66
CA ASN A 53 11.94 -11.57 16.34
C ASN A 53 11.97 -12.65 15.25
N ASP A 54 12.41 -13.86 15.59
CA ASP A 54 12.54 -14.96 14.64
C ASP A 54 11.15 -15.49 14.26
N ASP A 55 10.25 -15.64 15.25
CA ASP A 55 8.86 -16.05 15.04
C ASP A 55 8.05 -14.99 14.27
N LEU A 56 8.26 -13.69 14.57
CA LEU A 56 7.65 -12.60 13.82
C LEU A 56 8.13 -12.60 12.37
N GLN A 57 9.44 -12.72 12.15
CA GLN A 57 10.03 -12.79 10.81
C GLN A 57 9.46 -13.98 10.01
N ALA A 58 9.37 -15.16 10.62
CA ALA A 58 8.80 -16.34 9.95
C ALA A 58 7.34 -16.13 9.53
N ARG A 59 6.55 -15.42 10.36
CA ARG A 59 5.15 -15.08 10.04
C ARG A 59 5.07 -14.07 8.90
N LEU A 60 5.94 -13.06 8.89
CA LEU A 60 6.02 -12.10 7.78
C LEU A 60 6.41 -12.79 6.46
N GLU A 61 7.36 -13.72 6.50
CA GLU A 61 7.80 -14.48 5.32
C GLU A 61 6.68 -15.33 4.70
N ASP A 62 5.83 -15.93 5.53
CA ASP A 62 4.73 -16.80 5.09
C ASP A 62 3.51 -15.99 4.60
N GLU A 63 3.11 -14.97 5.36
CA GLU A 63 1.81 -14.31 5.17
C GLU A 63 1.93 -12.98 4.41
N ILE A 64 3.00 -12.20 4.65
CA ILE A 64 3.11 -10.82 4.16
C ILE A 64 4.02 -10.69 2.93
N PHE A 65 5.21 -11.30 2.96
CA PHE A 65 6.23 -11.17 1.92
C PHE A 65 5.78 -11.58 0.51
N PRO A 66 4.84 -12.54 0.33
CA PRO A 66 4.30 -12.83 -1.00
C PRO A 66 3.74 -11.60 -1.75
N TYR A 67 3.23 -10.60 -1.01
CA TYR A 67 2.65 -9.36 -1.56
C TYR A 67 3.69 -8.26 -1.82
N LEU A 68 4.94 -8.45 -1.41
CA LEU A 68 5.97 -7.43 -1.44
C LEU A 68 7.06 -7.74 -2.47
N THR A 69 7.65 -6.69 -3.05
CA THR A 69 8.88 -6.83 -3.84
C THR A 69 10.04 -7.30 -2.96
N GLU A 70 11.04 -7.96 -3.54
CA GLU A 70 12.22 -8.44 -2.79
C GLU A 70 12.95 -7.31 -2.04
N SER A 71 13.04 -6.12 -2.66
CA SER A 71 13.65 -4.94 -2.05
C SER A 71 12.87 -4.47 -0.82
N TYR A 72 11.54 -4.53 -0.88
CA TYR A 72 10.71 -4.14 0.25
C TYR A 72 10.77 -5.17 1.39
N GLN A 73 10.81 -6.47 1.06
CA GLN A 73 11.03 -7.54 2.04
C GLN A 73 12.37 -7.34 2.80
N GLU A 74 13.44 -6.99 2.09
CA GLU A 74 14.74 -6.71 2.71
C GLU A 74 14.66 -5.50 3.66
N ASN A 75 13.97 -4.42 3.27
CA ASN A 75 13.75 -3.26 4.13
C ASN A 75 13.00 -3.65 5.43
N ILE A 76 11.91 -4.41 5.31
CA ILE A 76 11.13 -4.87 6.47
C ILE A 76 11.96 -5.79 7.37
N THR A 77 12.66 -6.77 6.78
CA THR A 77 13.54 -7.70 7.50
C THR A 77 14.59 -6.96 8.33
N ASN A 78 15.21 -5.91 7.76
CA ASN A 78 16.19 -5.08 8.45
C ASN A 78 15.57 -4.32 9.64
N LYS A 79 14.31 -3.86 9.52
CA LYS A 79 13.61 -3.18 10.62
C LYS A 79 13.26 -4.14 11.74
N VAL A 80 12.72 -5.32 11.39
CA VAL A 80 12.30 -6.35 12.36
C VAL A 80 13.50 -6.98 13.07
N SER A 81 14.60 -7.23 12.36
CA SER A 81 15.81 -7.83 12.98
C SER A 81 16.42 -6.94 14.07
N ASN A 82 16.27 -5.61 13.94
CA ASN A 82 16.76 -4.63 14.91
C ASN A 82 15.71 -4.26 15.97
N TYR A 83 14.60 -4.99 16.03
CA TYR A 83 13.51 -4.72 16.96
C TYR A 83 13.87 -5.12 18.39
N GLU A 84 13.66 -4.18 19.34
CA GLU A 84 13.67 -4.47 20.77
C GLU A 84 12.22 -4.61 21.26
N PHE A 85 11.80 -5.86 21.54
CA PHE A 85 10.51 -6.13 22.19
C PHE A 85 10.38 -5.31 23.49
N ASN A 86 9.29 -4.55 23.62
CA ASN A 86 8.98 -3.55 24.66
C ASN A 86 9.57 -2.13 24.49
N GLY A 87 10.26 -1.84 23.38
CA GLY A 87 10.57 -0.48 22.95
C GLY A 87 9.42 0.12 22.13
N LYS A 88 9.24 1.45 22.17
CA LYS A 88 8.30 2.13 21.27
C LYS A 88 8.66 1.76 19.84
N LEU A 89 7.69 1.24 19.13
CA LEU A 89 7.83 0.78 17.77
C LEU A 89 7.83 2.01 16.87
N GLU A 90 9.00 2.55 16.55
CA GLU A 90 9.16 3.46 15.39
C GLU A 90 9.09 2.64 14.08
N LEU A 91 8.04 1.82 13.98
CA LEU A 91 7.74 0.96 12.84
C LEU A 91 7.67 1.82 11.57
N GLY A 92 7.09 3.02 11.72
CA GLY A 92 6.90 3.97 10.64
C GLY A 92 5.97 3.41 9.57
N LYS A 93 5.76 4.20 8.53
CA LYS A 93 4.89 3.88 7.39
C LYS A 93 5.23 2.56 6.67
N ASP A 94 6.47 2.08 6.75
CA ASP A 94 6.95 0.91 5.98
C ASP A 94 6.38 -0.43 6.48
N ILE A 95 5.69 -0.42 7.61
CA ILE A 95 5.12 -1.61 8.26
C ILE A 95 3.77 -1.23 8.87
N PHE A 96 3.04 -0.39 8.14
CA PHE A 96 1.77 0.19 8.56
C PHE A 96 0.71 -0.87 8.94
N PHE A 97 0.79 -2.07 8.36
CA PHE A 97 -0.11 -3.20 8.59
C PHE A 97 0.04 -3.83 9.98
N LEU A 98 1.06 -3.44 10.75
CA LEU A 98 1.21 -3.76 12.16
C LEU A 98 0.75 -2.56 13.01
N ASP A 99 -0.15 -2.80 13.95
CA ASP A 99 -0.55 -1.81 14.97
C ASP A 99 0.12 -2.13 16.31
N GLU A 100 0.84 -1.16 16.88
CA GLU A 100 1.34 -1.24 18.24
C GLU A 100 0.40 -0.49 19.18
N SER A 101 -0.33 -1.25 20.00
CA SER A 101 -1.00 -0.75 21.20
C SER A 101 -1.63 0.65 21.03
N SER A 102 -2.81 0.72 20.41
CA SER A 102 -3.75 1.72 20.90
C SER A 102 -3.86 1.53 22.42
N LYS A 103 -3.86 2.64 23.20
CA LYS A 103 -3.67 2.71 24.67
C LYS A 103 -4.54 1.74 25.52
N GLU A 104 -5.45 0.99 24.91
CA GLU A 104 -6.31 -0.01 25.51
C GLU A 104 -5.79 -1.46 25.40
N TYR A 105 -4.86 -1.76 24.49
CA TYR A 105 -4.34 -3.11 24.27
C TYR A 105 -2.82 -3.12 24.42
N ASP A 106 -2.32 -3.80 25.45
CA ASP A 106 -0.87 -3.90 25.77
C ASP A 106 -0.11 -4.83 24.78
N ASN A 107 -0.61 -4.94 23.54
CA ASN A 107 -0.30 -6.00 22.59
C ASN A 107 -0.18 -5.43 21.17
N GLY A 108 0.91 -5.74 20.46
CA GLY A 108 1.04 -5.58 19.00
C GLY A 108 0.13 -6.55 18.23
N LEU A 109 -0.54 -6.02 17.20
CA LEU A 109 -1.56 -6.68 16.38
C LEU A 109 -1.27 -6.57 14.87
N PHE A 110 -1.54 -7.61 14.09
CA PHE A 110 -1.73 -7.52 12.65
C PHE A 110 -3.15 -7.04 12.39
N TRP A 111 -3.33 -5.74 12.19
CA TRP A 111 -4.65 -5.18 11.93
C TRP A 111 -4.56 -3.70 11.54
N GLN A 112 -5.18 -3.33 10.42
CA GLN A 112 -5.51 -1.94 10.10
C GLN A 112 -6.82 -1.88 9.31
N ILE A 113 -7.76 -1.06 9.76
CA ILE A 113 -8.88 -0.68 8.88
C ILE A 113 -8.34 0.38 7.93
N SER A 114 -8.47 0.12 6.63
CA SER A 114 -7.99 1.01 5.58
C SER A 114 -8.96 1.13 4.42
N HIS A 115 -8.87 2.24 3.70
CA HIS A 115 -9.66 2.52 2.50
C HIS A 115 -8.76 3.07 1.40
N ILE A 116 -8.87 2.50 0.20
CA ILE A 116 -8.25 3.07 -1.00
C ILE A 116 -9.09 4.29 -1.43
N LYS A 117 -8.45 5.46 -1.51
CA LYS A 117 -9.08 6.72 -1.90
C LYS A 117 -8.99 6.98 -3.39
N GLU A 118 -7.78 6.83 -3.94
CA GLU A 118 -7.45 7.15 -5.33
C GLU A 118 -6.26 6.32 -5.78
N SER A 119 -6.24 6.02 -7.09
CA SER A 119 -5.18 5.28 -7.75
C SER A 119 -4.68 6.09 -8.94
N ASN A 120 -3.37 6.30 -9.04
CA ASN A 120 -2.72 7.06 -10.10
C ASN A 120 -1.65 6.22 -10.77
N VAL A 121 -1.57 6.28 -12.09
CA VAL A 121 -0.60 5.55 -12.88
C VAL A 121 0.58 6.44 -13.23
N ASP A 122 1.81 5.98 -12.95
CA ASP A 122 3.02 6.56 -13.51
C ASP A 122 3.44 5.75 -14.74
N VAL A 123 3.21 6.32 -15.90
CA VAL A 123 3.50 5.69 -17.20
C VAL A 123 5.00 5.65 -17.49
N GLU A 124 5.81 6.53 -16.90
CA GLU A 124 7.26 6.53 -17.12
C GLU A 124 7.94 5.39 -16.37
N SER A 125 7.46 5.10 -15.15
CA SER A 125 7.97 4.01 -14.31
C SER A 125 7.15 2.72 -14.38
N GLU A 126 6.03 2.71 -15.11
CA GLU A 126 5.09 1.57 -15.20
C GLU A 126 4.60 1.13 -13.80
N THR A 127 4.29 2.09 -12.93
CA THR A 127 3.87 1.86 -11.55
C THR A 127 2.46 2.39 -11.27
N VAL A 128 1.83 1.88 -10.21
CA VAL A 128 0.56 2.41 -9.71
C VAL A 128 0.74 2.88 -8.28
N ASN A 129 0.30 4.10 -8.01
CA ASN A 129 0.33 4.74 -6.71
C ASN A 129 -1.09 4.80 -6.13
N HIS A 130 -1.31 4.12 -5.01
CA HIS A 130 -2.58 4.08 -4.30
C HIS A 130 -2.52 4.97 -3.06
N SER A 131 -3.35 6.01 -3.03
CA SER A 131 -3.57 6.79 -1.81
C SER A 131 -4.56 6.05 -0.92
N ILE A 132 -4.17 5.76 0.31
CA ILE A 132 -5.01 5.08 1.30
C ILE A 132 -5.23 5.95 2.54
N SER A 133 -6.35 5.73 3.22
CA SER A 133 -6.58 6.20 4.59
C SER A 133 -6.59 5.03 5.55
N LEU A 134 -6.03 5.20 6.74
CA LEU A 134 -6.20 4.34 7.90
C LEU A 134 -7.27 4.95 8.82
N ASP A 135 -8.29 4.16 9.19
CA ASP A 135 -9.45 4.63 9.96
C ASP A 135 -9.15 4.79 11.47
N GLU A 136 -8.28 3.95 12.03
CA GLU A 136 -7.84 4.10 13.42
C GLU A 136 -6.65 5.05 13.50
N LEU A 137 -6.75 6.01 14.43
CA LEU A 137 -5.68 6.94 14.78
C LEU A 137 -4.50 6.17 15.36
N SER A 138 -3.62 5.68 14.49
CA SER A 138 -2.29 5.28 14.93
C SER A 138 -1.60 6.51 15.53
N LEU A 139 -1.02 6.35 16.72
CA LEU A 139 -0.25 7.43 17.35
C LEU A 139 1.14 7.60 16.71
N VAL A 140 1.50 6.72 15.76
CA VAL A 140 2.85 6.58 15.23
C VAL A 140 2.87 6.52 13.70
N ILE A 141 1.83 6.00 13.06
CA ILE A 141 1.72 5.91 11.60
C ILE A 141 0.82 7.06 11.09
N PRO A 142 1.24 7.80 10.05
CA PRO A 142 0.36 8.75 9.38
C PRO A 142 -0.91 8.07 8.86
N ASN A 143 -2.07 8.71 9.07
CA ASN A 143 -3.34 8.15 8.63
C ASN A 143 -3.45 8.08 7.10
N ASP A 144 -2.72 8.93 6.39
CA ASP A 144 -2.78 9.00 4.93
C ASP A 144 -1.43 8.59 4.35
N LEU A 145 -1.46 7.51 3.58
CA LEU A 145 -0.29 6.88 3.00
C LEU A 145 -0.47 6.79 1.49
N ASN A 146 0.64 6.83 0.77
CA ASN A 146 0.69 6.46 -0.64
C ASN A 146 1.48 5.15 -0.78
N ILE A 147 0.88 4.16 -1.42
CA ILE A 147 1.47 2.84 -1.66
C ILE A 147 1.82 2.75 -3.13
N GLU A 148 3.12 2.65 -3.43
CA GLU A 148 3.59 2.36 -4.77
C GLU A 148 3.59 0.86 -5.01
N MET A 149 3.04 0.44 -6.14
CA MET A 149 3.02 -0.95 -6.59
C MET A 149 3.65 -1.09 -7.97
N VAL A 150 4.28 -2.24 -8.20
CA VAL A 150 4.95 -2.62 -9.45
C VAL A 150 4.57 -4.03 -9.85
N GLU A 151 4.62 -4.34 -11.15
CA GLU A 151 4.31 -5.67 -11.66
C GLU A 151 5.57 -6.56 -11.75
N GLU A 152 5.61 -7.64 -10.96
CA GLU A 152 6.67 -8.67 -10.99
C GLU A 152 6.06 -10.06 -11.24
N GLY A 153 5.28 -10.18 -12.33
CA GLY A 153 4.44 -11.35 -12.63
C GLY A 153 3.09 -11.31 -11.91
N GLU A 154 3.04 -10.69 -10.74
CA GLU A 154 1.84 -10.20 -10.06
C GLU A 154 2.13 -8.78 -9.53
N TRP A 155 1.10 -7.99 -9.28
CA TRP A 155 1.26 -6.67 -8.66
C TRP A 155 1.70 -6.79 -7.20
N LYS A 156 2.77 -6.08 -6.85
CA LYS A 156 3.40 -6.14 -5.54
C LYS A 156 3.62 -4.75 -4.95
N LEU A 157 3.52 -4.65 -3.63
CA LEU A 157 3.88 -3.43 -2.91
C LEU A 157 5.39 -3.23 -3.00
N ASN A 158 5.81 -2.07 -3.47
CA ASN A 158 7.21 -1.70 -3.63
C ASN A 158 7.68 -0.72 -2.55
N SER A 159 6.86 0.28 -2.23
CA SER A 159 7.20 1.26 -1.21
C SER A 159 5.97 1.95 -0.64
N VAL A 160 6.14 2.57 0.53
CA VAL A 160 5.11 3.39 1.17
C VAL A 160 5.67 4.77 1.46
N SER A 161 4.90 5.82 1.18
CA SER A 161 5.20 7.21 1.53
C SER A 161 4.08 7.87 2.31
N GLU A 162 4.40 8.92 3.05
CA GLU A 162 3.37 9.80 3.59
C GLU A 162 2.72 10.53 2.42
N LEU A 163 1.41 10.79 2.50
CA LEU A 163 0.75 11.65 1.55
C LEU A 163 1.13 13.11 1.86
N GLU A 164 1.97 13.73 1.05
CA GLU A 164 2.29 15.17 1.20
C GLU A 164 1.07 16.01 0.75
N GLU A 165 0.55 16.86 1.64
CA GLU A 165 -0.55 17.82 1.38
C GLU A 165 -0.18 18.94 0.39
#